data_AF-A0A535TCL5-F1
#
_entry.id   AF-A0A535TCL5-F1
#
_cell.length_a   1.000
_cell.length_b   1.000
_cell.length_c   1.000
_cell.angle_alpha   90.00
_cell.angle_beta   90.00
_cell.angle_gamma   90.00
#
_symmetry.space_group_name_H-M   'P 1'
#
loop_
_entity.id
_entity.type
_entity.pdbx_description
1 polymer ?
#
loop_
_entity_poly.entity_id
_entity_poly.type
_entity_poly.pdbx_seq_one_letter_code
_entity_poly.pdbx_strand_id
1 'polypeptide(L)'
;MTFRYSRWDGSQRVDDLDAGDVLDALSDDLMNYGDLNAALQRLLRWGSPNMQGLEQLLKQLREAREQELGRYNLDSTVEQLRQQVQDIIDTERTGIDRRLQEAQTPEARKLLDRIARQRQDQLDSMPEDLGGRVKALRDYEFVDDAARQKFEELMQKLQKQMLDQMFQGLKGSIQQMQGQDLSRVRDMVRSLNKMLED
;
A
#
# COMPACT_ATOMS: atom_id res chain seq x y z
N MET A 1 -8.95 4.57 6.25
CA MET A 1 -10.34 4.18 5.99
C MET A 1 -11.15 4.37 7.27
N THR A 2 -12.09 5.31 7.32
CA THR A 2 -13.01 5.47 8.47
C THR A 2 -14.20 4.53 8.28
N PHE A 3 -14.22 3.40 8.99
CA PHE A 3 -15.39 2.54 9.06
C PHE A 3 -16.46 3.23 9.90
N ARG A 4 -17.65 3.44 9.32
CA ARG A 4 -18.79 4.03 10.03
C ARG A 4 -19.70 2.91 10.48
N TYR A 5 -19.56 2.51 11.74
CA TYR A 5 -20.49 1.59 12.37
C TYR A 5 -21.83 2.29 12.52
N SER A 6 -22.87 1.78 11.87
CA SER A 6 -24.26 2.18 12.12
C SER A 6 -24.92 1.18 13.06
N ARG A 7 -25.92 1.64 13.80
CA ARG A 7 -26.81 0.75 14.53
C ARG A 7 -27.64 -0.06 13.53
N TRP A 8 -27.93 -1.31 13.89
CA TRP A 8 -28.81 -2.20 13.11
C TRP A 8 -30.18 -1.53 12.93
N ASP A 9 -30.53 -1.20 11.69
CA ASP A 9 -31.77 -0.49 11.33
C ASP A 9 -32.80 -1.41 10.65
N GLY A 10 -32.51 -2.72 10.58
CA GLY A 10 -33.39 -3.73 10.00
C GLY A 10 -33.41 -3.77 8.47
N SER A 11 -32.74 -2.86 7.77
CA SER A 11 -32.62 -2.88 6.31
C SER A 11 -31.52 -3.84 5.80
N GLN A 12 -30.69 -4.31 6.72
CA GLN A 12 -29.54 -5.18 6.46
C GLN A 12 -30.03 -6.63 6.32
N ARG A 13 -29.88 -7.18 5.12
CA ARG A 13 -30.16 -8.60 4.85
C ARG A 13 -28.99 -9.43 5.38
N VAL A 14 -29.21 -10.15 6.49
CA VAL A 14 -28.38 -11.34 6.81
C VAL A 14 -28.94 -12.44 5.92
N ASP A 15 -28.10 -13.12 5.15
CA ASP A 15 -28.54 -14.28 4.36
C ASP A 15 -29.31 -15.26 5.26
N ASP A 16 -30.44 -15.74 4.75
CA ASP A 16 -31.54 -16.39 5.48
C ASP A 16 -31.02 -17.43 6.49
N LEU A 17 -30.93 -17.02 7.76
CA LEU A 17 -30.95 -17.96 8.87
C LEU A 17 -32.38 -18.53 8.92
N ASP A 18 -32.57 -19.76 8.43
CA ASP A 18 -33.88 -20.40 8.48
C ASP A 18 -34.30 -20.55 9.95
N ALA A 19 -35.44 -19.96 10.29
CA ALA A 19 -36.01 -20.06 11.64
C ALA A 19 -36.29 -21.53 12.02
N GLY A 20 -36.52 -22.40 11.03
CA GLY A 20 -36.64 -23.85 11.22
C GLY A 20 -35.36 -24.48 11.79
N ASP A 21 -34.21 -24.19 11.18
CA ASP A 21 -32.90 -24.70 11.61
C ASP A 21 -32.52 -24.23 13.03
N VAL A 22 -32.89 -23.00 13.40
CA VAL A 22 -32.67 -22.47 14.76
C VAL A 22 -33.49 -23.26 15.77
N LEU A 23 -34.76 -23.48 15.44
CA LEU A 23 -35.71 -24.15 16.34
C LEU A 23 -35.36 -25.63 16.51
N ASP A 24 -34.91 -26.30 15.46
CA ASP A 24 -34.51 -27.71 15.48
C ASP A 24 -33.27 -27.90 16.38
N ALA A 25 -32.24 -27.06 16.19
CA ALA A 25 -31.02 -27.09 16.99
C ALA A 25 -31.26 -26.76 18.48
N LEU A 26 -32.21 -25.87 18.79
CA LEU A 26 -32.60 -25.57 20.16
C LEU A 26 -33.44 -26.68 20.79
N SER A 27 -34.29 -27.35 19.99
CA SER A 27 -35.17 -28.43 20.46
C SER A 27 -34.38 -29.67 20.84
N ASP A 28 -33.40 -30.06 20.03
CA ASP A 28 -32.49 -31.17 20.31
C ASP A 28 -31.73 -30.96 21.64
N ASP A 29 -31.22 -29.76 21.87
CA ASP A 29 -30.42 -29.46 23.06
C ASP A 29 -31.30 -29.27 24.31
N LEU A 30 -32.53 -28.77 24.15
CA LEU A 30 -33.55 -28.73 25.21
C LEU A 30 -33.98 -30.15 25.62
N MET A 31 -34.15 -31.07 24.68
CA MET A 31 -34.45 -32.48 24.98
C MET A 31 -33.29 -33.18 25.69
N ASN A 32 -32.04 -32.82 25.38
CA ASN A 32 -30.85 -33.45 25.96
C ASN A 32 -30.47 -32.91 27.35
N TYR A 33 -30.63 -31.60 27.60
CA TYR A 33 -30.10 -30.95 28.81
C TYR A 33 -31.10 -30.09 29.59
N GLY A 34 -32.29 -29.82 29.03
CA GLY A 34 -33.38 -29.13 29.74
C GLY A 34 -33.21 -27.62 30.00
N ASP A 35 -32.11 -27.00 29.56
CA ASP A 35 -31.86 -25.57 29.75
C ASP A 35 -31.75 -24.81 28.42
N LEU A 36 -32.78 -24.01 28.14
CA LEU A 36 -32.89 -23.18 26.95
C LEU A 36 -31.81 -22.09 26.88
N ASN A 37 -31.42 -21.51 28.02
CA ASN A 37 -30.39 -20.46 28.03
C ASN A 37 -29.03 -21.04 27.69
N ALA A 38 -28.71 -22.21 28.22
CA ALA A 38 -27.48 -22.93 27.89
C ALA A 38 -27.44 -23.39 26.42
N ALA A 39 -28.59 -23.77 25.86
CA ALA A 39 -28.73 -24.12 24.45
C ALA A 39 -28.53 -22.92 23.52
N LEU A 40 -29.17 -21.78 23.81
CA LEU A 40 -28.98 -20.53 23.07
C LEU A 40 -27.52 -20.05 23.12
N GLN A 41 -26.89 -20.13 24.29
CA GLN A 41 -25.50 -19.70 24.46
C GLN A 41 -24.52 -20.61 23.69
N ARG A 42 -24.80 -21.92 23.60
CA ARG A 42 -24.02 -22.86 22.78
C ARG A 42 -24.22 -22.63 21.29
N LEU A 43 -25.46 -22.48 20.85
CA LEU A 43 -25.80 -22.20 19.46
C LEU A 43 -25.16 -20.90 18.96
N LEU A 44 -25.18 -19.83 19.76
CA LEU A 44 -24.51 -18.57 19.40
C LEU A 44 -23.00 -18.71 19.34
N ARG A 45 -22.39 -19.47 20.27
CA ARG A 45 -20.93 -19.58 20.35
C ARG A 45 -20.34 -20.50 19.29
N TRP A 46 -20.92 -21.68 19.15
CA TRP A 46 -20.39 -22.77 18.32
C TRP A 46 -21.15 -22.95 17.00
N GLY A 47 -22.40 -22.50 16.93
CA GLY A 47 -23.26 -22.69 15.77
C GLY A 47 -24.01 -24.03 15.81
N SER A 48 -24.54 -24.40 14.66
CA SER A 48 -25.26 -25.64 14.34
C SER A 48 -24.71 -26.16 13.00
N PRO A 49 -24.89 -27.44 12.60
CA PRO A 49 -24.44 -27.93 11.29
C PRO A 49 -24.83 -27.02 10.10
N ASN A 50 -25.97 -26.33 10.20
CA ASN A 50 -26.47 -25.43 9.16
C ASN A 50 -26.20 -23.93 9.47
N MET A 51 -25.61 -23.60 10.62
CA MET A 51 -25.36 -22.21 11.05
C MET A 51 -23.99 -22.00 11.65
N GLN A 52 -23.27 -21.01 11.14
CA GLN A 52 -21.95 -20.65 11.65
C GLN A 52 -22.04 -19.97 13.02
N GLY A 53 -21.25 -20.43 13.99
CA GLY A 53 -21.15 -19.78 15.30
C GLY A 53 -20.37 -18.47 15.24
N LEU A 54 -20.56 -17.62 16.26
CA LEU A 54 -19.87 -16.34 16.40
C LEU A 54 -18.35 -16.49 16.42
N GLU A 55 -17.78 -17.55 17.01
CA GLU A 55 -16.34 -17.77 17.00
C GLU A 55 -15.81 -17.98 15.57
N GLN A 56 -16.56 -18.69 14.74
CA GLN A 56 -16.19 -18.98 13.36
C GLN A 56 -16.33 -17.74 12.48
N LEU A 57 -17.39 -16.95 12.66
CA LEU A 57 -17.55 -15.66 11.99
C LEU A 57 -16.45 -14.66 12.40
N LEU A 58 -16.09 -14.60 13.68
CA LEU A 58 -14.98 -13.75 14.17
C LEU A 58 -13.62 -14.22 13.65
N LYS A 59 -13.43 -15.52 13.43
CA LYS A 59 -12.23 -16.07 12.81
C LYS A 59 -12.17 -15.68 11.33
N GLN A 60 -13.24 -15.89 10.58
CA GLN A 60 -13.33 -15.49 9.17
C GLN A 60 -13.17 -13.98 9.00
N LEU A 61 -13.75 -13.17 9.88
CA LEU A 61 -13.59 -11.71 9.84
C LEU A 61 -12.14 -11.29 10.10
N ARG A 62 -11.45 -11.97 11.01
CA ARG A 62 -10.02 -11.74 11.25
C ARG A 62 -9.17 -12.15 10.05
N GLU A 63 -9.43 -13.32 9.47
CA GLU A 63 -8.73 -13.79 8.27
C GLU A 63 -8.98 -12.87 7.07
N ALA A 64 -10.23 -12.45 6.84
CA ALA A 64 -10.58 -11.49 5.80
C ALA A 64 -9.90 -10.13 6.04
N ARG A 65 -9.84 -9.67 7.29
CA ARG A 65 -9.11 -8.45 7.68
C ARG A 65 -7.62 -8.59 7.41
N GLU A 66 -7.00 -9.70 7.76
CA GLU A 66 -5.57 -9.94 7.50
C GLU A 66 -5.28 -10.03 6.00
N GLN A 67 -6.14 -10.67 5.22
CA GLN A 67 -6.01 -10.73 3.76
C GLN A 67 -6.15 -9.35 3.12
N GLU A 68 -7.11 -8.54 3.56
CA GLU A 68 -7.27 -7.17 3.09
C GLU A 68 -6.10 -6.29 3.54
N LEU A 69 -5.61 -6.41 4.78
CA LEU A 69 -4.44 -5.66 5.24
C LEU A 69 -3.15 -6.10 4.53
N GLY A 70 -2.98 -7.40 4.24
CA GLY A 70 -1.85 -7.92 3.46
C GLY A 70 -1.85 -7.45 2.00
N ARG A 71 -3.01 -7.08 1.44
CA ARG A 71 -3.08 -6.41 0.12
C ARG A 71 -2.52 -4.98 0.16
N TYR A 72 -2.54 -4.33 1.33
CA TYR A 72 -1.95 -3.01 1.56
C TYR A 72 -0.57 -3.10 2.22
N ASN A 73 0.29 -4.00 1.73
CA ASN A 73 1.73 -4.05 2.05
C ASN A 73 2.47 -2.79 1.53
N LEU A 74 2.08 -1.62 2.02
CA LEU A 74 2.84 -0.38 1.86
C LEU A 74 4.24 -0.52 2.47
N ASP A 75 4.37 -1.39 3.48
CA ASP A 75 5.65 -1.68 4.11
C ASP A 75 6.64 -2.31 3.12
N SER A 76 6.21 -3.27 2.29
CA SER A 76 7.12 -3.92 1.34
C SER A 76 7.52 -3.01 0.17
N THR A 77 6.61 -2.16 -0.33
CA THR A 77 6.94 -1.21 -1.41
C THR A 77 7.82 -0.07 -0.90
N VAL A 78 7.61 0.39 0.33
CA VAL A 78 8.46 1.39 0.99
C VAL A 78 9.84 0.80 1.30
N GLU A 79 9.93 -0.44 1.77
CA GLU A 79 11.22 -1.12 1.96
C GLU A 79 11.97 -1.32 0.63
N GLN A 80 11.27 -1.73 -0.43
CA GLN A 80 11.86 -1.82 -1.77
C GLN A 80 12.40 -0.47 -2.25
N LEU A 81 11.64 0.60 -2.01
CA LEU A 81 12.06 1.96 -2.38
C LEU A 81 13.27 2.41 -1.56
N ARG A 82 13.29 2.12 -0.24
CA ARG A 82 14.45 2.38 0.62
C ARG A 82 15.69 1.65 0.12
N GLN A 83 15.55 0.38 -0.28
CA GLN A 83 16.64 -0.40 -0.83
C GLN A 83 17.15 0.17 -2.16
N GLN A 84 16.26 0.62 -3.05
CA GLN A 84 16.63 1.25 -4.32
C GLN A 84 17.39 2.57 -4.10
N VAL A 85 16.91 3.41 -3.18
CA VAL A 85 17.60 4.65 -2.80
C VAL A 85 18.97 4.35 -2.21
N GLN A 86 19.09 3.31 -1.38
CA GLN A 86 20.38 2.92 -0.81
C GLN A 86 21.34 2.42 -1.89
N ASP A 87 20.88 1.60 -2.83
CA ASP A 87 21.68 1.12 -3.97
C ASP A 87 22.21 2.27 -4.84
N ILE A 88 21.41 3.33 -5.04
CA ILE A 88 21.85 4.56 -5.74
C ILE A 88 23.00 5.23 -4.98
N ILE A 89 22.86 5.40 -3.66
CA ILE A 89 23.89 6.02 -2.81
C ILE A 89 25.18 5.19 -2.82
N ASP A 90 25.07 3.87 -2.73
CA ASP A 90 26.23 2.97 -2.73
C ASP A 90 26.93 2.95 -4.10
N THR A 91 26.16 3.03 -5.19
CA THR A 91 26.68 3.17 -6.55
C THR A 91 27.45 4.48 -6.71
N GLU A 92 26.90 5.59 -6.22
CA GLU A 92 27.56 6.90 -6.25
C GLU A 92 28.86 6.90 -5.44
N ARG A 93 28.86 6.34 -4.21
CA ARG A 93 30.07 6.21 -3.38
C ARG A 93 31.17 5.44 -4.10
N THR A 94 30.80 4.30 -4.70
CA THR A 94 31.73 3.48 -5.47
C THR A 94 32.26 4.22 -6.70
N GLY A 95 31.42 4.99 -7.39
CA GLY A 95 31.82 5.79 -8.53
C GLY A 95 32.75 6.96 -8.19
N ILE A 96 32.54 7.60 -7.03
CA ILE A 96 33.45 8.61 -6.47
C ILE A 96 34.83 7.99 -6.24
N ASP A 97 34.89 6.84 -5.57
CA ASP A 97 36.15 6.14 -5.28
C ASP A 97 36.87 5.71 -6.56
N ARG A 98 36.13 5.21 -7.55
CA ARG A 98 36.65 4.84 -8.86
C ARG A 98 37.27 6.04 -9.58
N ARG A 99 36.58 7.18 -9.65
CA ARG A 99 37.14 8.42 -10.25
C ARG A 99 38.43 8.86 -9.54
N LEU A 100 38.50 8.70 -8.21
CA LEU A 100 39.68 9.06 -7.43
C LEU A 100 40.88 8.16 -7.76
N GLN A 101 40.64 6.89 -8.07
CA GLN A 101 41.67 5.93 -8.49
C GLN A 101 42.14 6.13 -9.94
N GLU A 102 41.23 6.56 -10.83
CA GLU A 102 41.53 6.85 -12.24
C GLU A 102 42.38 8.12 -12.44
N ALA A 103 42.58 8.92 -11.39
CA ALA A 103 43.39 10.14 -11.42
C ALA A 103 44.89 9.85 -11.67
N GLN A 104 45.38 10.21 -12.87
CA GLN A 104 46.73 9.88 -13.32
C GLN A 104 47.84 10.74 -12.69
N THR A 105 47.54 11.97 -12.25
CA THR A 105 48.55 12.87 -11.67
C THR A 105 48.33 13.11 -10.17
N PRO A 106 49.40 13.26 -9.36
CA PRO A 106 49.29 13.52 -7.93
C PRO A 106 48.51 14.81 -7.59
N GLU A 107 48.62 15.82 -8.46
CA GLU A 107 47.93 17.11 -8.28
C GLU A 107 46.43 17.00 -8.57
N ALA A 108 46.05 16.31 -9.67
CA ALA A 108 44.64 16.03 -9.98
C ALA A 108 44.01 15.17 -8.88
N ARG A 109 44.75 14.19 -8.35
CA ARG A 109 44.28 13.32 -7.27
C ARG A 109 43.96 14.09 -5.99
N LYS A 110 44.78 15.08 -5.60
CA LYS A 110 44.51 15.94 -4.43
C LYS A 110 43.30 16.85 -4.60
N LEU A 111 43.03 17.31 -5.82
CA LEU A 111 41.83 18.11 -6.10
C LEU A 111 40.58 17.24 -6.04
N LEU A 112 40.62 16.08 -6.70
CA LEU A 112 39.53 15.11 -6.70
C LEU A 112 39.25 14.56 -5.30
N ASP A 113 40.28 14.35 -4.46
CA ASP A 113 40.10 13.93 -3.07
C ASP A 113 39.27 14.93 -2.26
N ARG A 114 39.52 16.24 -2.43
CA ARG A 114 38.73 17.29 -1.76
C ARG A 114 37.27 17.28 -2.22
N ILE A 115 37.04 17.14 -3.52
CA ILE A 115 35.69 17.08 -4.09
C ILE A 115 34.99 15.81 -3.61
N ALA A 116 35.67 14.67 -3.64
CA ALA A 116 35.16 13.38 -3.18
C ALA A 116 34.72 13.43 -1.71
N ARG A 117 35.56 13.97 -0.82
CA ARG A 117 35.21 14.16 0.60
C ARG A 117 33.97 15.03 0.77
N GLN A 118 33.91 16.17 0.10
CA GLN A 118 32.74 17.05 0.18
C GLN A 118 31.45 16.35 -0.28
N ARG A 119 31.53 15.53 -1.33
CA ARG A 119 30.39 14.74 -1.83
C ARG A 119 30.00 13.63 -0.86
N GLN A 120 30.97 12.93 -0.28
CA GLN A 120 30.72 11.93 0.77
C GLN A 120 30.06 12.56 2.00
N ASP A 121 30.56 13.70 2.47
CA ASP A 121 29.96 14.44 3.59
C ASP A 121 28.51 14.86 3.28
N GLN A 122 28.22 15.28 2.03
CA GLN A 122 26.84 15.57 1.61
C GLN A 122 25.96 14.33 1.68
N LEU A 123 26.43 13.18 1.19
CA LEU A 123 25.71 11.90 1.25
C LEU A 123 25.48 11.42 2.68
N ASP A 124 26.44 11.64 3.59
CA ASP A 124 26.33 11.29 5.01
C ASP A 124 25.42 12.24 5.80
N SER A 125 25.33 13.50 5.38
CA SER A 125 24.43 14.50 5.97
C SER A 125 22.96 14.36 5.56
N MET A 126 22.65 13.42 4.66
CA MET A 126 21.29 13.22 4.17
C MET A 126 20.36 12.77 5.31
N PRO A 127 19.08 13.20 5.30
CA PRO A 127 18.09 12.74 6.28
C PRO A 127 17.96 11.21 6.31
N GLU A 128 17.55 10.64 7.44
CA GLU A 128 17.30 9.19 7.55
C GLU A 128 15.97 8.79 6.90
N ASP A 129 15.03 9.73 6.74
CA ASP A 129 13.73 9.49 6.15
C ASP A 129 13.80 9.40 4.62
N LEU A 130 12.98 8.51 4.05
CA LEU A 130 13.00 8.21 2.63
C LEU A 130 12.69 9.42 1.74
N GLY A 131 11.72 10.25 2.14
CA GLY A 131 11.34 11.44 1.40
C GLY A 131 12.45 12.50 1.38
N GLY A 132 13.10 12.69 2.53
CA GLY A 132 14.26 13.56 2.71
C GLY A 132 15.44 13.12 1.85
N ARG A 133 15.76 11.81 1.83
CA ARG A 133 16.81 11.25 0.96
C ARG A 133 16.53 11.48 -0.52
N VAL A 134 15.33 11.17 -0.99
CA VAL A 134 14.95 11.36 -2.40
C VAL A 134 15.03 12.83 -2.79
N LYS A 135 14.58 13.74 -1.92
CA LYS A 135 14.67 15.19 -2.16
C LYS A 135 16.14 15.66 -2.20
N ALA A 136 16.97 15.19 -1.27
CA ALA A 136 18.39 15.51 -1.25
C ALA A 136 19.10 15.00 -2.52
N LEU A 137 18.82 13.76 -2.95
CA LEU A 137 19.37 13.17 -4.17
C LEU A 137 18.92 13.88 -5.45
N ARG A 138 17.71 14.45 -5.46
CA ARG A 138 17.22 15.24 -6.60
C ARG A 138 18.02 16.51 -6.80
N ASP A 139 18.39 17.16 -5.70
CA ASP A 139 19.14 18.41 -5.72
C ASP A 139 20.68 18.14 -5.72
N TYR A 140 21.08 16.87 -5.70
CA TYR A 140 22.48 16.42 -5.68
C TYR A 140 23.05 16.26 -7.09
N GLU A 141 24.31 16.66 -7.27
CA GLU A 141 25.03 16.49 -8.52
C GLU A 141 25.85 15.20 -8.51
N PHE A 142 25.36 14.18 -9.22
CA PHE A 142 26.00 12.87 -9.33
C PHE A 142 27.35 12.93 -10.03
N VAL A 143 28.30 12.19 -9.46
CA VAL A 143 29.63 11.95 -10.01
C VAL A 143 29.61 10.70 -10.89
N ASP A 144 28.79 9.71 -10.57
CA ASP A 144 28.66 8.50 -11.36
C ASP A 144 27.42 8.52 -12.27
N ASP A 145 27.63 8.27 -13.57
CA ASP A 145 26.55 8.26 -14.55
C ASP A 145 25.56 7.10 -14.30
N ALA A 146 26.03 5.97 -13.77
CA ALA A 146 25.14 4.84 -13.47
C ALA A 146 24.27 5.13 -12.24
N ALA A 147 24.81 5.79 -11.21
CA ALA A 147 24.03 6.25 -10.07
C ALA A 147 22.94 7.24 -10.49
N ARG A 148 23.28 8.17 -11.38
CA ARG A 148 22.32 9.12 -11.97
C ARG A 148 21.19 8.42 -12.73
N GLN A 149 21.54 7.46 -13.60
CA GLN A 149 20.55 6.71 -14.38
C GLN A 149 19.59 5.93 -13.46
N LYS A 150 20.11 5.25 -12.43
CA LYS A 150 19.28 4.55 -11.44
C LYS A 150 18.31 5.49 -10.73
N PHE A 151 18.74 6.71 -10.38
CA PHE A 151 17.89 7.72 -9.76
C PHE A 151 16.79 8.23 -10.71
N GLU A 152 17.13 8.49 -11.97
CA GLU A 152 16.16 8.91 -12.99
C GLU A 152 15.09 7.83 -13.23
N GLU A 153 15.49 6.56 -13.31
CA GLU A 153 14.56 5.42 -13.40
C GLU A 153 13.65 5.31 -12.18
N LEU A 154 14.20 5.53 -10.98
CA LEU A 154 13.44 5.53 -9.73
C LEU A 154 12.36 6.60 -9.77
N MET A 155 12.72 7.81 -10.18
CA MET A 155 11.79 8.95 -10.30
C MET A 155 10.68 8.68 -11.32
N GLN A 156 11.00 8.07 -12.46
CA GLN A 156 10.00 7.68 -13.46
C GLN A 156 9.03 6.64 -12.91
N LYS A 157 9.53 5.62 -12.19
CA LYS A 157 8.69 4.59 -11.54
C LYS A 157 7.75 5.21 -10.52
N LEU A 158 8.27 6.09 -9.67
CA LEU A 158 7.48 6.82 -8.67
C LEU A 158 6.40 7.68 -9.32
N GLN A 159 6.75 8.44 -10.36
CA GLN A 159 5.79 9.26 -11.10
C GLN A 159 4.67 8.39 -11.68
N LYS A 160 5.01 7.26 -12.31
CA LYS A 160 4.02 6.34 -12.87
C LYS A 160 3.10 5.77 -11.78
N GLN A 161 3.64 5.33 -10.66
CA GLN A 161 2.85 4.82 -9.53
C GLN A 161 1.92 5.88 -8.93
N MET A 162 2.39 7.13 -8.80
CA MET A 162 1.54 8.23 -8.34
C MET A 162 0.38 8.48 -9.30
N LEU A 163 0.64 8.48 -10.62
CA LEU A 163 -0.40 8.62 -11.64
C LEU A 163 -1.40 7.46 -11.55
N ASP A 164 -0.92 6.22 -11.48
CA ASP A 164 -1.77 5.03 -11.35
C ASP A 164 -2.68 5.12 -10.11
N GLN A 165 -2.15 5.58 -8.98
CA GLN A 165 -2.92 5.76 -7.75
C GLN A 165 -3.95 6.90 -7.88
N MET A 166 -3.60 8.01 -8.54
CA MET A 166 -4.56 9.07 -8.84
C MET A 166 -5.69 8.57 -9.75
N PHE A 167 -5.37 7.80 -10.79
CA PHE A 167 -6.36 7.20 -11.68
C PHE A 167 -7.29 6.21 -10.96
N GLN A 168 -6.74 5.37 -10.08
CA GLN A 168 -7.56 4.45 -9.27
C GLN A 168 -8.47 5.21 -8.30
N GLY A 169 -7.97 6.28 -7.67
CA GLY A 169 -8.78 7.17 -6.82
C GLY A 169 -9.90 7.87 -7.58
N LEU A 170 -9.59 8.37 -8.80
CA LEU A 170 -10.58 8.94 -9.70
C LEU A 170 -11.61 7.89 -10.14
N LYS A 171 -11.19 6.68 -10.49
CA LYS A 171 -12.09 5.58 -10.88
C LYS A 171 -13.03 5.20 -9.75
N GLY A 172 -12.53 5.09 -8.51
CA GLY A 172 -13.35 4.83 -7.34
C GLY A 172 -14.36 5.95 -7.07
N SER A 173 -13.92 7.20 -7.19
CA SER A 173 -14.78 8.38 -7.04
C SER A 173 -15.86 8.43 -8.13
N ILE A 174 -15.49 8.15 -9.39
CA ILE A 174 -16.42 8.07 -10.52
C ILE A 174 -17.43 6.94 -10.30
N GLN A 175 -16.99 5.76 -9.84
CA GLN A 175 -17.89 4.64 -9.54
C GLN A 175 -18.88 4.96 -8.40
N GLN A 176 -18.47 5.75 -7.39
CA GLN A 176 -19.39 6.29 -6.38
C GLN A 176 -20.32 7.38 -6.93
N MET A 177 -19.87 8.17 -7.90
CA MET A 177 -20.68 9.18 -8.59
C MET A 177 -21.61 8.60 -9.66
N GLN A 178 -21.44 7.36 -10.12
CA GLN A 178 -22.29 6.74 -11.15
C GLN A 178 -23.78 6.61 -10.78
N GLY A 179 -24.16 6.95 -9.54
CA GLY A 179 -25.56 7.19 -9.17
C GLY A 179 -26.14 8.52 -9.69
N GLN A 180 -25.32 9.50 -10.09
CA GLN A 180 -25.70 10.81 -10.63
C GLN A 180 -24.67 11.31 -11.67
N ASP A 181 -25.02 11.12 -12.95
CA ASP A 181 -24.53 11.86 -14.14
C ASP A 181 -23.11 11.57 -14.70
N LEU A 182 -23.01 10.47 -15.46
CA LEU A 182 -21.82 10.00 -16.20
C LEU A 182 -21.43 10.84 -17.44
N SER A 183 -22.29 11.76 -17.86
CA SER A 183 -22.18 12.44 -19.15
C SER A 183 -20.95 13.36 -19.22
N ARG A 184 -20.68 14.09 -18.13
CA ARG A 184 -19.64 15.12 -18.05
C ARG A 184 -18.21 14.56 -18.00
N VAL A 185 -18.01 13.40 -17.40
CA VAL A 185 -16.68 12.76 -17.30
C VAL A 185 -16.23 12.23 -18.67
N ARG A 186 -17.16 11.69 -19.46
CA ARG A 186 -16.87 11.17 -20.81
C ARG A 186 -16.43 12.26 -21.78
N ASP A 187 -16.97 13.46 -21.65
CA ASP A 187 -16.60 14.60 -22.49
C ASP A 187 -15.23 15.18 -22.10
N MET A 188 -14.90 15.18 -20.80
CA MET A 188 -13.57 15.61 -20.30
C MET A 188 -12.44 14.70 -20.80
N VAL A 189 -12.64 13.37 -20.77
CA VAL A 189 -11.66 12.39 -21.29
C VAL A 189 -11.46 12.57 -22.80
N ARG A 190 -12.53 12.91 -23.53
CA ARG A 190 -12.47 13.17 -24.97
C ARG A 190 -11.71 14.47 -25.28
N SER A 191 -11.88 15.50 -24.47
CA SER A 191 -11.13 16.76 -24.58
C SER A 191 -9.63 16.60 -24.26
N LEU A 192 -9.29 15.73 -23.32
CA LEU A 192 -7.89 15.44 -22.98
C LEU A 192 -7.19 14.64 -24.08
N ASN A 193 -7.88 13.67 -24.68
CA ASN A 193 -7.32 12.92 -25.81
C ASN A 193 -7.07 13.80 -27.03
N LYS A 194 -7.94 14.80 -27.25
CA LYS A 194 -7.82 15.76 -28.35
C LYS A 194 -6.69 16.78 -28.16
N MET A 195 -6.25 17.03 -26.92
CA MET A 195 -5.10 17.89 -26.61
C MET A 195 -3.75 17.16 -26.68
N LEU A 196 -3.77 15.82 -26.78
CA LEU A 196 -2.58 14.99 -26.93
C LEU A 196 -2.32 14.55 -28.38
N GLU A 197 -3.28 14.77 -29.28
CA GLU A 197 -3.18 14.48 -30.72
C GLU A 197 -2.81 15.72 -31.57
N ASP A 198 -2.73 16.90 -30.95
CA ASP A 198 -2.18 18.16 -31.50
C ASP A 198 -0.83 18.49 -30.86
#